data_AF-A0A7W1V058-F1
#
_entry.id   AF-A0A7W1V058-F1
#
_cell.length_a   1.000
_cell.length_b   1.000
_cell.length_c   1.000
_cell.angle_alpha   90.00
_cell.angle_beta   90.00
_cell.angle_gamma   90.00
#
_symmetry.space_group_name_H-M   'P 1'
#
loop_
_entity.id
_entity.type
_entity.pdbx_description
1 polymer ?
#
loop_
_entity_poly.entity_id
_entity_poly.type
_entity_poly.pdbx_seq_one_letter_code
_entity_poly.pdbx_strand_id
1 'polypeptide(L)' 'MIKVLGFILTIAGAIGLIMGLLGAFGSLSLGISPWALIILGIVFFLAGIGLLKNRKDTDVS' A
#
# COMPACT_ATOMS: atom_id res chain seq x y z
N MET A 1 13.57 -12.28 -2.90
CA MET A 1 12.50 -12.46 -1.89
C MET A 1 11.89 -11.13 -1.41
N ILE A 2 12.63 -10.15 -0.81
CA ILE A 2 12.00 -8.85 -0.44
C ILE A 2 11.46 -8.06 -1.64
N LYS A 3 12.01 -8.27 -2.85
CA LYS A 3 11.56 -7.60 -4.09
C LYS A 3 10.08 -7.89 -4.36
N VAL A 4 9.69 -9.15 -4.16
CA VAL A 4 8.30 -9.61 -4.27
C VAL A 4 7.46 -9.04 -3.12
N LEU A 5 8.00 -9.02 -1.90
CA LEU A 5 7.30 -8.46 -0.73
C LEU A 5 7.00 -6.96 -0.89
N GLY A 6 7.99 -6.15 -1.29
CA GLY A 6 7.81 -4.71 -1.55
C GLY A 6 6.82 -4.47 -2.70
N PHE A 7 6.84 -5.30 -3.73
CA PHE A 7 5.89 -5.23 -4.84
C PHE A 7 4.45 -5.53 -4.39
N ILE A 8 4.25 -6.62 -3.65
CA ILE A 8 2.94 -6.98 -3.09
C ILE A 8 2.45 -5.91 -2.12
N LEU A 9 3.32 -5.38 -1.25
CA LEU A 9 2.96 -4.35 -0.29
C LEU A 9 2.54 -3.05 -0.97
N THR A 10 3.21 -2.69 -2.07
CA THR A 10 2.88 -1.52 -2.88
C THR A 10 1.53 -1.71 -3.60
N ILE A 11 1.29 -2.87 -4.22
CA ILE A 11 0.02 -3.13 -4.90
C ILE A 11 -1.13 -3.20 -3.90
N ALA A 12 -0.97 -3.93 -2.80
CA ALA A 12 -1.99 -4.02 -1.75
C ALA A 12 -2.28 -2.65 -1.12
N GLY A 13 -1.24 -1.85 -0.85
CA GLY A 13 -1.39 -0.48 -0.36
C GLY A 13 -2.15 0.42 -1.33
N ALA A 14 -1.86 0.32 -2.63
CA ALA A 14 -2.55 1.08 -3.68
C ALA A 14 -4.03 0.70 -3.78
N ILE A 15 -4.35 -0.60 -3.76
CA ILE A 15 -5.74 -1.09 -3.77
C ILE A 15 -6.48 -0.62 -2.51
N GLY A 16 -5.85 -0.71 -1.34
CA GLY A 16 -6.41 -0.21 -0.08
C GLY A 16 -6.69 1.29 -0.10
N LEU A 17 -5.81 2.07 -0.72
CA LEU A 17 -5.99 3.51 -0.95
C LEU A 17 -7.18 3.79 -1.86
N ILE A 18 -7.30 3.11 -3.00
CA ILE A 18 -8.42 3.28 -3.93
C ILE A 18 -9.73 2.92 -3.24
N MET A 19 -9.79 1.77 -2.57
CA MET A 19 -10.98 1.34 -1.84
C MET A 19 -11.33 2.33 -0.72
N GLY A 20 -10.35 2.74 0.08
CA GLY A 20 -10.54 3.73 1.14
C GLY A 20 -11.07 5.06 0.61
N LEU A 21 -10.55 5.53 -0.53
CA LEU A 21 -10.99 6.78 -1.16
C LEU A 21 -12.43 6.67 -1.68
N LEU A 22 -12.77 5.59 -2.39
CA LEU A 22 -14.13 5.32 -2.85
C LEU A 22 -15.11 5.20 -1.67
N GLY A 23 -14.69 4.59 -0.57
CA GLY A 23 -15.48 4.50 0.66
C GLY A 23 -15.65 5.85 1.36
N ALA A 24 -14.62 6.70 1.40
CA ALA A 24 -14.68 8.01 2.04
C ALA A 24 -15.63 8.98 1.31
N PHE A 25 -15.72 8.87 -0.02
CA PHE A 25 -16.69 9.61 -0.82
C PHE A 25 -18.11 9.00 -0.81
N GLY A 26 -18.33 7.89 -0.09
CA GLY A 26 -19.62 7.22 -0.02
C GLY A 26 -20.01 6.45 -1.29
N SER A 27 -19.07 6.25 -2.22
CA SER A 27 -19.31 5.49 -3.46
C SER A 27 -19.32 3.98 -3.25
N LEU A 28 -18.85 3.49 -2.10
CA LEU A 28 -18.71 2.07 -1.80
C LEU A 28 -18.85 1.80 -0.29
N SER A 29 -19.73 0.88 0.10
CA SER A 29 -19.84 0.44 1.50
C SER A 29 -18.88 -0.72 1.76
N LEU A 30 -17.86 -0.50 2.60
CA LEU A 30 -16.76 -1.43 2.83
C LEU A 30 -16.86 -2.22 4.15
N GLY A 31 -17.90 -1.97 4.97
CA GLY A 31 -18.07 -2.62 6.28
C GLY A 31 -16.97 -2.30 7.32
N ILE A 32 -15.99 -1.48 6.96
CA ILE A 32 -14.85 -1.01 7.76
C ILE A 32 -14.74 0.51 7.57
N SER A 33 -14.18 1.22 8.56
CA SER A 33 -13.92 2.66 8.48
C SER A 33 -13.07 3.01 7.24
N PRO A 34 -13.60 3.78 6.27
CA PRO A 34 -12.87 4.16 5.07
C PRO A 34 -11.60 4.95 5.37
N TRP A 35 -11.64 5.80 6.39
CA TRP A 35 -10.49 6.59 6.85
C TRP A 35 -9.36 5.71 7.39
N ALA A 36 -9.70 4.64 8.11
CA ALA A 36 -8.71 3.67 8.56
C ALA A 36 -8.05 2.95 7.38
N LEU A 37 -8.84 2.58 6.36
CA LEU A 37 -8.36 1.98 5.12
C LEU A 37 -7.43 2.91 4.34
N ILE A 38 -7.74 4.21 4.28
CA ILE A 38 -6.87 5.22 3.66
C ILE A 38 -5.54 5.29 4.40
N ILE A 39 -5.55 5.44 5.73
CA ILE A 39 -4.31 5.54 6.52
C ILE A 39 -3.47 4.28 6.36
N LEU A 40 -4.09 3.10 6.48
CA LEU A 40 -3.41 1.83 6.30
C LEU A 40 -2.84 1.68 4.89
N GLY A 41 -3.61 2.05 3.87
CA GLY A 41 -3.18 2.06 2.46
C GLY A 41 -1.97 2.96 2.22
N ILE A 42 -1.96 4.18 2.77
CA ILE A 42 -0.83 5.11 2.67
C ILE A 42 0.43 4.51 3.32
N VAL A 43 0.32 4.00 4.55
CA VAL A 43 1.45 3.41 5.26
C VAL A 43 2.03 2.24 4.48
N PHE A 44 1.19 1.32 4.00
CA PHE A 44 1.63 0.14 3.25
C PHE A 44 2.21 0.53 1.90
N PHE A 45 1.60 1.49 1.20
CA PHE A 45 2.09 1.96 -0.09
C PHE A 45 3.48 2.61 0.03
N LEU A 46 3.66 3.51 1.01
CA LEU A 46 4.94 4.17 1.25
C LEU A 46 6.02 3.19 1.74
N ALA A 47 5.66 2.26 2.64
CA ALA A 47 6.57 1.20 3.07
C ALA A 47 6.98 0.29 1.90
N GLY A 48 6.04 -0.07 1.03
CA GLY A 48 6.29 -0.89 -0.16
C GLY A 48 7.26 -0.22 -1.13
N ILE A 49 7.04 1.06 -1.43
CA ILE A 49 7.96 1.86 -2.26
C ILE A 49 9.32 2.00 -1.58
N GLY A 50 9.37 2.26 -0.28
CA GLY A 50 10.61 2.34 0.48
C GLY A 50 11.44 1.07 0.39
N LEU A 51 10.79 -0.10 0.53
CA LEU A 51 11.43 -1.41 0.37
C LEU A 51 11.91 -1.67 -1.07
N LEU A 52 11.16 -1.22 -2.09
CA LEU A 52 11.57 -1.33 -3.48
C LEU A 52 12.74 -0.39 -3.82
N LYS A 53 12.80 0.80 -3.22
CA LYS A 53 13.83 1.82 -3.48
C LYS A 53 15.18 1.49 -2.81
N ASN A 54 15.17 1.03 -1.56
CA ASN A 54 16.39 0.78 -0.77
C ASN A 54 17.14 -0.52 -1.16
N ARG A 55 16.63 -1.27 -2.15
CA ARG A 55 17.22 -2.54 -2.58
C ARG A 55 18.34 -2.41 -3.61
N LYS A 56 18.42 -1.29 -4.35
CA LYS A 56 19.51 -1.10 -5.33
C LYS A 56 20.90 -1.10 -4.68
N ASP A 57 20.99 -0.75 -3.40
CA ASP A 57 22.26 -0.68 -2.65
C ASP A 57 22.66 -1.98 -1.93
N THR A 58 21.80 -3.02 -1.91
CA THR A 58 22.07 -4.28 -1.18
C THR A 58 22.17 -5.50 -2.08
N ASP A 59 22.08 -5.34 -3.40
CA ASP A 59 22.53 -6.35 -4.36
C ASP A 59 24.06 -6.29 -4.45
N VAL A 60 24.74 -6.75 -3.39
CA VAL A 60 26.15 -7.17 -3.47
C VAL A 60 26.20 -8.47 -4.28
N SER A 61 26.85 -8.34 -5.45
CA SER A 61 27.48 -9.36 -6.32
C SER A 61 27.14 -10.84 -6.06
#